data_AF-A0A0F9CE37-F1
#
_entry.id   AF-A0A0F9CE37-F1
#
_cell.length_a   1.000
_cell.length_b   1.000
_cell.length_c   1.000
_cell.angle_alpha   90.00
_cell.angle_beta   90.00
_cell.angle_gamma   90.00
#
_symmetry.space_group_name_H-M   'P 1'
#
loop_
_entity.id
_entity.type
_entity.pdbx_description
1 polymer ?
#
loop_
_entity_poly.entity_id
_entity_poly.type
_entity_poly.pdbx_seq_one_letter_code
_entity_poly.pdbx_strand_id
1 'polypeptide(L)'
;MGASNCLHRLPYPRENDGKVMKKLALALVLVLSACTNLSPARQVLVACQGYASTLTVLAARKAAGRLSLSQIELVNTLRPGLNTICLEGKFTDPTVAYNLVQDSMFKLIEVEVTTQ
;
A
#
# COMPACT_ATOMS: atom_id res chain seq x y z
N MET A 1 3.90 6.26 30.37
CA MET A 1 4.94 7.00 29.60
C MET A 1 5.39 6.11 28.45
N GLY A 2 5.39 6.46 27.18
CA GLY A 2 5.00 7.67 26.48
C GLY A 2 4.61 7.30 25.04
N ALA A 3 3.69 8.06 24.48
CA ALA A 3 3.31 7.97 23.08
C ALA A 3 4.49 8.34 22.18
N SER A 4 4.61 7.71 21.02
CA SER A 4 5.31 8.29 19.87
C SER A 4 4.61 7.86 18.59
N ASN A 5 3.74 8.77 18.18
CA ASN A 5 3.09 8.84 16.88
C ASN A 5 4.15 9.12 15.81
N CYS A 6 4.43 8.16 14.92
CA CYS A 6 5.12 8.44 13.66
C CYS A 6 4.11 8.49 12.50
N LEU A 7 3.04 9.25 12.68
CA LEU A 7 2.11 9.59 11.61
C LEU A 7 1.75 11.07 11.72
N HIS A 8 2.70 11.95 11.40
CA HIS A 8 2.38 13.32 11.04
C HIS A 8 3.28 13.76 9.89
N ARG A 9 2.63 13.97 8.73
CA ARG A 9 3.09 14.76 7.57
C ARG A 9 4.57 14.62 7.18
N LEU A 10 4.81 13.89 6.08
CA LEU A 10 5.82 14.35 5.15
C LEU A 10 5.20 15.47 4.30
N PRO A 11 5.67 16.73 4.37
CA PRO A 11 5.48 17.66 3.27
C PRO A 11 6.28 17.13 2.07
N TYR A 12 5.63 16.94 0.92
CA TYR A 12 6.33 16.82 -0.36
C TYR A 12 7.04 18.15 -0.63
N PRO A 13 8.39 18.25 -0.66
CA PRO A 13 9.02 19.42 -1.22
C PRO A 13 8.90 19.34 -2.75
N ARG A 14 8.07 20.24 -3.30
CA ARG A 14 7.98 20.48 -4.73
C ARG A 14 9.31 21.06 -5.22
N GLU A 15 9.91 20.36 -6.18
CA GLU A 15 11.01 20.78 -7.04
C GLU A 15 11.00 22.30 -7.32
N ASN A 16 12.06 23.01 -6.93
CA ASN A 16 12.37 24.35 -7.40
C ASN A 16 13.89 24.57 -7.43
N ASP A 17 14.34 24.86 -8.65
CA ASP A 17 15.52 25.58 -9.11
C ASP A 17 16.93 25.26 -8.60
N GLY A 18 17.80 25.08 -9.59
CA GLY A 18 19.21 24.76 -9.42
C GLY A 18 20.03 25.92 -8.87
N LYS A 19 21.21 25.54 -8.36
CA LYS A 19 22.35 26.38 -7.93
C LYS A 19 22.38 26.84 -6.47
N VAL A 20 22.29 25.95 -5.48
CA VAL A 20 22.96 26.21 -4.19
C VAL A 20 23.59 24.95 -3.59
N MET A 21 24.92 24.88 -3.76
CA MET A 21 25.90 24.35 -2.80
C MET A 21 25.89 22.85 -2.45
N LYS A 22 26.85 22.17 -3.08
CA LYS A 22 27.52 20.88 -2.79
C LYS A 22 27.92 20.57 -1.32
N LYS A 23 27.44 21.29 -0.30
CA LYS A 23 27.83 21.07 1.11
C LYS A 23 26.74 20.48 2.00
N LEU A 24 25.53 20.29 1.46
CA LEU A 24 24.39 19.70 2.18
C LEU A 24 24.09 18.25 1.73
N ALA A 25 25.05 17.56 1.12
CA ALA A 25 24.83 16.20 0.61
C ALA A 25 25.10 15.10 1.67
N LEU A 26 25.84 15.39 2.74
CA LEU A 26 26.26 14.37 3.72
C LEU A 26 25.30 14.16 4.90
N ALA A 27 24.33 15.05 5.12
CA ALA A 27 23.43 14.95 6.27
C ALA A 27 22.16 14.12 6.00
N LEU A 28 21.87 13.76 4.74
CA LEU A 28 20.60 13.13 4.35
C LEU A 28 20.61 11.59 4.33
N VAL A 29 21.74 10.93 4.58
CA VAL A 29 21.88 9.47 4.45
C VAL A 29 21.59 8.73 5.78
N LEU A 30 21.49 9.43 6.92
CA LEU A 30 21.42 8.81 8.24
C LEU A 30 20.00 8.49 8.77
N VAL A 31 18.93 8.71 7.99
CA VAL A 31 17.54 8.48 8.45
C VAL A 31 16.87 7.25 7.79
N LEU A 32 17.56 6.56 6.88
CA LEU A 32 17.00 5.38 6.19
C LEU A 32 17.16 4.06 6.94
N SER A 33 17.87 4.02 8.09
CA SER A 33 18.17 2.78 8.81
C SER A 33 17.19 2.42 9.93
N ALA A 34 15.94 2.90 9.88
CA ALA A 34 14.88 2.37 10.72
C ALA A 34 14.24 1.13 10.06
N CYS A 35 15.03 0.08 9.82
CA CYS A 35 14.52 -1.25 9.53
C CYS A 35 13.77 -1.76 10.76
N THR A 36 12.49 -1.40 10.86
CA THR A 36 11.63 -1.90 11.91
C THR A 36 11.24 -3.33 11.57
N ASN A 37 11.63 -4.25 12.44
CA ASN A 37 11.07 -5.60 12.48
C ASN A 37 9.57 -5.45 12.78
N LEU A 38 8.73 -5.30 11.74
CA LEU A 38 7.29 -5.15 11.91
C LEU A 38 6.74 -6.45 12.49
N SER A 39 6.01 -6.33 13.61
CA SER A 39 5.18 -7.42 14.10
C SER A 39 4.26 -7.93 12.98
N PRO A 40 4.02 -9.25 12.84
CA PRO A 40 3.17 -9.82 11.78
C PRO A 40 1.80 -9.15 11.68
N ALA A 41 1.19 -8.77 12.80
CA ALA A 41 -0.09 -8.05 12.81
C ALA A 41 0.00 -6.66 12.15
N ARG A 42 1.12 -5.94 12.30
CA ARG A 42 1.33 -4.67 11.59
C ARG A 42 1.56 -4.87 10.10
N GLN A 43 2.19 -5.96 9.70
CA GLN A 43 2.40 -6.27 8.28
C GLN A 43 1.05 -6.45 7.57
N VAL A 44 0.11 -7.14 8.20
CA VAL A 44 -1.29 -7.25 7.71
C VAL A 44 -1.94 -5.88 7.56
N LEU A 45 -1.81 -5.00 8.56
CA LEU A 45 -2.40 -3.65 8.48
C LEU A 45 -1.85 -2.83 7.31
N VAL A 46 -0.54 -2.86 7.08
CA VAL A 46 0.10 -2.16 5.96
C VAL A 46 -0.37 -2.74 4.62
N ALA A 47 -0.42 -4.07 4.51
CA ALA A 47 -0.94 -4.74 3.31
C ALA A 47 -2.41 -4.38 3.04
N CYS A 48 -3.23 -4.31 4.09
CA CYS A 48 -4.64 -3.92 3.99
C CYS A 48 -4.83 -2.44 3.58
N GLN A 49 -3.92 -1.55 3.99
CA GLN A 49 -3.90 -0.18 3.48
C GLN A 49 -3.58 -0.13 1.98
N GLY A 50 -2.60 -0.92 1.54
CA GLY A 50 -2.30 -1.09 0.12
C GLY A 50 -3.52 -1.55 -0.67
N TYR A 51 -4.22 -2.57 -0.17
CA TYR A 51 -5.43 -3.11 -0.79
C TYR A 51 -6.52 -2.04 -0.97
N ALA A 52 -6.79 -1.23 0.06
CA ALA A 52 -7.77 -0.14 -0.03
C ALA A 52 -7.39 0.91 -1.10
N SER A 53 -6.11 1.23 -1.20
CA SER A 53 -5.58 2.14 -2.23
C SER A 53 -5.78 1.57 -3.64
N THR A 54 -5.38 0.33 -3.88
CA THR A 54 -5.54 -0.32 -5.19
C THR A 54 -7.01 -0.43 -5.59
N LEU A 55 -7.91 -0.77 -4.67
CA LEU A 55 -9.35 -0.76 -4.97
C LEU A 55 -9.87 0.61 -5.37
N THR A 56 -9.35 1.68 -4.78
CA THR A 56 -9.73 3.06 -5.15
C THR A 56 -9.31 3.38 -6.59
N VAL A 57 -8.10 3.00 -6.98
CA VAL A 57 -7.61 3.17 -8.35
C VAL A 57 -8.41 2.33 -9.34
N LEU A 58 -8.65 1.05 -9.02
CA LEU A 58 -9.45 0.15 -9.85
C LEU A 58 -10.91 0.63 -9.97
N ALA A 59 -11.50 1.20 -8.92
CA ALA A 59 -12.83 1.78 -8.99
C ALA A 59 -12.89 2.99 -9.95
N ALA A 60 -11.88 3.86 -9.92
CA ALA A 60 -11.76 4.96 -10.87
C ALA A 60 -11.61 4.46 -12.32
N ARG A 61 -10.76 3.43 -12.55
CA ARG A 61 -10.60 2.81 -13.87
C ARG A 61 -11.87 2.13 -14.35
N LYS A 62 -12.64 1.50 -13.45
CA LYS A 62 -13.96 0.92 -13.76
C LYS A 62 -14.92 2.00 -14.23
N ALA A 63 -15.01 3.11 -13.49
CA ALA A 63 -15.89 4.23 -13.83
C ALA A 63 -15.50 4.88 -15.17
N ALA A 64 -14.21 4.88 -15.51
CA ALA A 64 -13.69 5.34 -16.79
C ALA A 64 -13.86 4.32 -17.94
N GLY A 65 -14.48 3.16 -17.71
CA GLY A 65 -14.66 2.11 -18.72
C GLY A 65 -13.35 1.45 -19.17
N ARG A 66 -12.29 1.55 -18.36
CA ARG A 66 -10.96 1.03 -18.71
C ARG A 66 -10.76 -0.43 -18.31
N LEU A 67 -11.58 -0.96 -17.40
CA LEU A 67 -11.49 -2.36 -16.99
C LEU A 67 -12.37 -3.26 -17.87
N SER A 68 -11.82 -4.38 -18.32
CA SER A 68 -12.56 -5.43 -19.00
C SER A 68 -13.48 -6.18 -18.02
N LEU A 69 -14.46 -6.92 -18.55
CA LEU A 69 -15.36 -7.74 -17.72
C LEU A 69 -14.60 -8.79 -16.89
N SER A 70 -13.58 -9.43 -17.47
CA SER A 70 -12.76 -10.42 -16.77
C SER A 70 -11.93 -9.80 -15.64
N GLN A 71 -11.42 -8.58 -15.84
CA GLN A 71 -10.73 -7.84 -14.78
C GLN A 71 -11.69 -7.45 -13.65
N ILE A 72 -12.91 -7.01 -13.96
CA ILE A 72 -13.94 -6.70 -12.96
C ILE A 72 -14.31 -7.95 -12.16
N GLU A 73 -14.45 -9.09 -12.83
CA GLU A 73 -14.78 -10.37 -12.19
C GLU A 73 -13.67 -10.84 -11.24
N LEU A 74 -12.41 -10.70 -11.63
CA LEU A 74 -11.27 -11.01 -10.76
C LEU A 74 -11.29 -10.14 -9.49
N VAL A 75 -11.50 -8.83 -9.62
CA VAL A 75 -11.61 -7.93 -8.47
C VAL A 75 -12.77 -8.34 -7.56
N ASN A 76 -13.93 -8.65 -8.13
CA ASN A 76 -15.11 -9.09 -7.37
C ASN A 76 -14.91 -10.43 -6.66
N THR A 77 -14.09 -11.32 -7.23
CA THR A 77 -13.76 -12.63 -6.64
C THR A 77 -12.82 -12.50 -5.45
N LEU A 78 -11.83 -11.61 -5.53
CA LEU A 78 -10.84 -11.43 -4.45
C LEU A 78 -11.40 -10.62 -3.26
N ARG A 79 -12.31 -9.69 -3.54
CA ARG A 79 -12.82 -8.72 -2.56
C ARG A 79 -13.44 -9.32 -1.30
N PRO A 80 -14.27 -10.39 -1.33
CA PRO A 80 -14.86 -10.98 -0.12
C PRO A 80 -13.81 -11.53 0.86
N GLY A 81 -12.82 -12.26 0.34
CA GLY A 81 -11.74 -12.82 1.17
C GLY A 81 -10.86 -11.73 1.78
N LEU A 82 -10.52 -10.72 0.98
CA LEU A 82 -9.74 -9.58 1.45
C LEU A 82 -10.51 -8.70 2.43
N ASN A 83 -11.82 -8.51 2.25
CA ASN A 83 -12.65 -7.78 3.21
C ASN A 83 -12.75 -8.49 4.55
N THR A 84 -12.85 -9.83 4.56
CA THR A 84 -12.85 -10.62 5.79
C THR A 84 -11.57 -10.40 6.61
N ILE A 85 -10.42 -10.33 5.94
CA ILE A 85 -9.13 -10.10 6.61
C ILE A 85 -8.96 -8.62 7.00
N CYS A 86 -9.18 -7.71 6.05
CA CYS A 86 -8.78 -6.31 6.18
C CYS A 86 -9.82 -5.39 6.82
N LEU A 87 -11.11 -5.72 6.71
CA LEU A 87 -12.18 -4.93 7.33
C LEU A 87 -12.68 -5.57 8.62
N GLU A 88 -12.87 -6.89 8.61
CA GLU A 88 -13.41 -7.60 9.77
C GLU A 88 -12.31 -8.05 10.75
N GLY A 89 -11.04 -8.02 10.33
CA GLY A 89 -9.92 -8.47 11.16
C GLY A 89 -9.98 -9.97 11.49
N LYS A 90 -10.69 -10.76 10.67
CA LYS A 90 -10.94 -12.17 10.93
C LYS A 90 -9.86 -13.03 10.28
N PHE A 91 -8.86 -13.40 11.08
CA PHE A 91 -7.84 -14.37 10.71
C PHE A 91 -7.24 -15.02 11.95
N THR A 92 -6.87 -16.29 11.84
CA THR A 92 -6.29 -17.07 12.95
C THR A 92 -4.77 -16.93 13.01
N ASP A 93 -4.12 -16.82 11.85
CA ASP A 93 -2.67 -16.67 11.72
C ASP A 93 -2.34 -15.38 10.94
N PRO A 94 -1.65 -14.40 11.56
CA PRO A 94 -1.30 -13.14 10.91
C PRO A 94 -0.33 -13.30 9.73
N THR A 95 0.50 -14.34 9.72
CA THR A 95 1.44 -14.63 8.63
C THR A 95 0.70 -15.14 7.40
N VAL A 96 -0.24 -16.07 7.60
CA VAL A 96 -1.10 -16.58 6.52
C VAL A 96 -1.99 -15.47 5.98
N ALA A 97 -2.57 -14.65 6.85
CA ALA A 97 -3.36 -13.48 6.47
C ALA A 97 -2.56 -12.49 5.63
N TYR A 98 -1.33 -12.18 6.07
CA TYR A 98 -0.43 -11.30 5.34
C TYR A 98 -0.13 -11.83 3.93
N ASN A 99 0.28 -13.10 3.82
CA ASN A 99 0.59 -13.71 2.53
C ASN A 99 -0.62 -13.68 1.58
N LEU A 100 -1.81 -13.98 2.09
CA LEU A 100 -3.03 -13.97 1.27
C LEU A 100 -3.38 -12.56 0.77
N VAL A 101 -3.26 -11.55 1.63
CA VAL A 101 -3.47 -10.15 1.23
C VAL A 101 -2.42 -9.73 0.21
N GLN A 102 -1.15 -10.08 0.43
CA GLN A 102 -0.06 -9.76 -0.48
C GLN A 102 -0.21 -10.40 -1.86
N ASP A 103 -0.49 -11.71 -1.93
CA ASP A 103 -0.69 -12.44 -3.19
C ASP A 103 -1.89 -11.88 -3.98
N SER A 104 -2.98 -11.59 -3.28
CA SER A 104 -4.16 -11.01 -3.93
C SER A 104 -3.90 -9.58 -4.39
N MET A 105 -3.13 -8.80 -3.64
CA MET A 105 -2.70 -7.46 -4.04
C MET A 105 -1.86 -7.50 -5.32
N PHE A 106 -0.93 -8.44 -5.46
CA PHE A 106 -0.17 -8.58 -6.70
C PHE A 106 -1.08 -8.79 -7.91
N LYS A 107 -2.11 -9.64 -7.79
CA LYS A 107 -3.11 -9.84 -8.85
C LYS A 107 -3.89 -8.56 -9.17
N LEU A 108 -4.27 -7.79 -8.15
CA LEU A 108 -5.00 -6.53 -8.33
C LEU A 108 -4.11 -5.45 -9.00
N ILE A 109 -2.83 -5.40 -8.65
CA ILE A 109 -1.85 -4.50 -9.28
C ILE A 109 -1.62 -4.90 -10.73
N GLU A 110 -1.53 -6.19 -11.04
CA GLU A 110 -1.41 -6.67 -12.41
C GLU A 110 -2.61 -6.22 -13.27
N VAL A 111 -3.83 -6.28 -12.72
CA VAL A 111 -5.01 -5.70 -13.36
C VAL A 111 -4.85 -4.19 -13.58
N GLU A 112 -4.36 -3.46 -12.58
CA GLU A 112 -4.15 -2.01 -12.68
C GLU A 112 -3.15 -1.65 -13.80
N VAL A 113 -2.03 -2.37 -13.89
CA VAL A 113 -0.95 -2.10 -14.85
C VAL A 113 -1.33 -2.53 -16.26
N THR A 114 -2.03 -3.65 -16.43
CA THR A 114 -2.52 -4.11 -17.75
C THR A 114 -3.64 -3.26 -18.33
N THR A 115 -4.18 -2.34 -17.52
CA THR A 115 -5.23 -1.39 -17.92
C THR A 115 -4.66 -0.03 -18.37
N GLN A 116 -3.32 0.17 -18.38
CA GLN A 116 -2.68 1.34 -18.98
C GLN A 116 -2.67 1.25 -20.51
#